data_AF-A0A9R0Z871-F1
#
_entry.id   AF-A0A9R0Z871-F1
#
_cell.length_a   1.000
_cell.length_b   1.000
_cell.length_c   1.000
_cell.angle_alpha   90.00
_cell.angle_beta   90.00
_cell.angle_gamma   90.00
#
_symmetry.space_group_name_H-M   'P 1'
#
loop_
_entity.id
_entity.type
_entity.pdbx_description
1 polymer ?
#
loop_
_entity_poly.entity_id
_entity_poly.type
_entity_poly.pdbx_seq_one_letter_code
_entity_poly.pdbx_strand_id
1 'polypeptide(L)'
;MAATAGALIASLLLLLAAGAAADDGAALLEVKKSFRNVGNVLYDWSGDDHCSWRGVLCDNVTFAVAALNLSGLNLEGEISPAVGALKSLVSIDLKSNGLTGQIPDEIGDCSSIKTLDLSFNNLDGDIPFSVSKLKHLETLILKNNQLVGAIPSTLSQLPNLKILDLAQNKLSGEIPRLIYWNEVLQYLGLRGNQLEGTLSPDMCQLTGLWYFDVKNNSLTGEIPDTIGNCTSFQVLDLSYNHLTGSIPFNIGFLQVATLSLQGNRFTGPIPSVIGLMQALAVLI
;
A
#
# COMPACT_ATOMS: atom_id res chain seq x y z
N MET A 1 -45.72 54.09 -32.74
CA MET A 1 -46.69 54.03 -31.62
C MET A 1 -47.13 52.58 -31.44
N ALA A 2 -46.98 52.06 -30.20
CA ALA A 2 -47.66 50.92 -29.53
C ALA A 2 -48.04 49.65 -30.34
N ALA A 3 -47.45 48.47 -30.09
CA ALA A 3 -47.75 47.46 -29.03
C ALA A 3 -49.09 46.71 -29.25
N THR A 4 -49.15 45.37 -29.38
CA THR A 4 -49.05 44.34 -28.31
C THR A 4 -49.07 42.94 -28.97
N ALA A 5 -48.18 42.00 -28.63
CA ALA A 5 -48.24 40.94 -27.60
C ALA A 5 -48.59 39.54 -28.18
N GLY A 6 -47.74 38.56 -27.89
CA GLY A 6 -47.93 37.14 -28.24
C GLY A 6 -46.66 36.34 -27.96
N ALA A 7 -46.35 36.12 -26.68
CA ALA A 7 -45.25 35.26 -26.26
C ALA A 7 -45.71 33.80 -26.30
N LEU A 8 -44.95 32.93 -26.99
CA LEU A 8 -44.99 31.49 -26.81
C LEU A 8 -43.57 31.00 -26.59
N ILE A 9 -43.36 30.51 -25.37
CA ILE A 9 -42.16 29.92 -24.82
C ILE A 9 -41.95 28.58 -25.55
N ALA A 10 -40.84 28.42 -26.28
CA ALA A 10 -40.35 27.11 -26.69
C ALA A 10 -39.06 26.84 -25.92
N SER A 11 -39.18 25.91 -24.97
CA SER A 11 -38.20 25.43 -24.02
C SER A 11 -36.88 25.02 -24.68
N LEU A 12 -35.80 25.60 -24.15
CA LEU A 12 -34.42 25.20 -24.34
C LEU A 12 -34.25 23.75 -23.82
N LEU A 13 -34.13 22.77 -24.74
CA LEU A 13 -33.58 21.46 -24.41
C LEU A 13 -32.09 21.65 -24.10
N LEU A 14 -31.78 21.93 -22.83
CA LEU A 14 -30.46 21.64 -22.28
C LEU A 14 -30.27 20.12 -22.38
N LEU A 15 -29.62 19.66 -23.45
CA LEU A 15 -28.86 18.42 -23.36
C LEU A 15 -27.76 18.68 -22.34
N LEU A 16 -28.05 18.34 -21.08
CA LEU A 16 -27.01 17.95 -20.15
C LEU A 16 -26.31 16.77 -20.83
N ALA A 17 -25.11 17.02 -21.33
CA ALA A 17 -24.10 15.98 -21.42
C ALA A 17 -23.77 15.57 -19.97
N ALA A 18 -24.67 14.81 -19.35
CA ALA A 18 -24.28 13.88 -18.33
C ALA A 18 -23.41 12.86 -19.06
N GLY A 19 -22.09 13.08 -19.06
CA GLY A 19 -21.16 11.99 -19.34
C GLY A 19 -21.66 10.82 -18.48
N ALA A 20 -21.94 9.69 -19.11
CA ALA A 20 -22.58 8.54 -18.47
C ALA A 20 -21.98 8.39 -17.07
N ALA A 21 -22.77 8.72 -16.05
CA ALA A 21 -22.34 8.51 -14.68
C ALA A 21 -21.94 7.03 -14.64
N ALA A 22 -20.68 6.75 -14.29
CA ALA A 22 -20.24 5.38 -14.16
C ALA A 22 -21.22 4.71 -13.22
N ASP A 23 -21.93 3.70 -13.73
CA ASP A 23 -22.86 2.94 -12.93
C ASP A 23 -22.02 2.05 -12.03
N ASP A 24 -21.79 2.52 -10.80
CA ASP A 24 -21.00 1.81 -9.80
C ASP A 24 -21.55 0.39 -9.58
N GLY A 25 -22.88 0.22 -9.63
CA GLY A 25 -23.53 -1.09 -9.57
C GLY A 25 -23.12 -1.98 -10.73
N ALA A 26 -23.13 -1.47 -11.97
CA ALA A 26 -22.66 -2.20 -13.14
C ALA A 26 -21.17 -2.57 -13.04
N ALA A 27 -20.32 -1.64 -12.59
CA ALA A 27 -18.90 -1.90 -12.37
C ALA A 27 -18.67 -2.99 -11.31
N LEU A 28 -19.40 -2.96 -10.20
CA LEU A 28 -19.38 -4.00 -9.17
C LEU A 28 -19.88 -5.34 -9.70
N LEU A 29 -20.88 -5.37 -10.60
CA LEU A 29 -21.31 -6.62 -11.24
C LEU A 29 -20.23 -7.18 -12.18
N GLU A 30 -19.46 -6.34 -12.87
CA GLU A 30 -18.28 -6.80 -13.62
C GLU A 30 -17.16 -7.31 -12.69
N VAL A 31 -16.94 -6.66 -11.54
CA VAL A 31 -16.03 -7.15 -10.49
C VAL A 31 -16.49 -8.52 -9.97
N LYS A 32 -17.78 -8.70 -9.72
CA LYS A 32 -18.34 -9.99 -9.27
C LYS A 32 -18.06 -11.13 -10.25
N LYS A 33 -18.06 -10.86 -11.56
CA LYS A 33 -17.79 -11.88 -12.59
C LYS A 33 -16.35 -12.39 -12.57
N SER A 34 -15.38 -11.59 -12.11
CA SER A 34 -13.99 -12.02 -12.01
C SER A 34 -13.73 -12.90 -10.78
N PHE A 35 -14.59 -12.84 -9.77
CA PHE A 35 -14.49 -13.69 -8.59
C PHE A 35 -15.07 -15.08 -8.83
N ARG A 36 -14.28 -16.09 -8.46
CA ARG A 36 -14.77 -17.44 -8.23
C ARG A 36 -15.30 -17.50 -6.80
N ASN A 37 -16.61 -17.43 -6.68
CA ASN A 37 -17.33 -17.34 -5.42
C ASN A 37 -18.02 -18.68 -5.10
N VAL A 38 -17.23 -19.70 -4.77
CA VAL A 38 -17.74 -21.08 -4.56
C VAL A 38 -18.80 -21.14 -3.44
N GLY A 39 -18.66 -20.31 -2.41
CA GLY A 39 -19.63 -20.22 -1.31
C GLY A 39 -20.86 -19.38 -1.60
N ASN A 40 -20.99 -18.83 -2.82
CA ASN A 40 -22.01 -17.87 -3.20
C ASN A 40 -22.18 -16.72 -2.19
N VAL A 41 -21.09 -16.24 -1.57
CA VAL A 41 -21.14 -15.24 -0.49
C VAL A 41 -21.56 -13.84 -0.94
N LEU A 42 -21.42 -13.53 -2.24
CA LEU A 42 -21.91 -12.33 -2.93
C LEU A 42 -23.28 -12.54 -3.61
N TYR A 43 -24.14 -13.43 -3.09
CA TYR A 43 -25.45 -13.72 -3.69
C TYR A 43 -26.36 -12.48 -3.75
N ASP A 44 -26.20 -11.57 -2.81
CA ASP A 44 -26.95 -10.33 -2.63
C ASP A 44 -26.55 -9.22 -3.58
N TRP A 45 -25.40 -9.35 -4.27
CA TRP A 45 -24.98 -8.47 -5.35
C TRP A 45 -25.85 -8.69 -6.60
N SER A 46 -27.06 -8.17 -6.55
CA SER A 46 -28.10 -8.27 -7.57
C SER A 46 -29.12 -7.13 -7.42
N GLY A 47 -29.86 -6.83 -8.49
CA GLY A 47 -30.81 -5.71 -8.51
C GLY A 47 -30.12 -4.35 -8.68
N ASP A 48 -30.85 -3.28 -8.35
CA ASP A 48 -30.45 -1.90 -8.67
C ASP A 48 -29.89 -1.12 -7.45
N ASP A 49 -30.00 -1.66 -6.23
CA ASP A 49 -29.54 -0.99 -5.00
C ASP A 49 -28.19 -1.56 -4.53
N HIS A 50 -27.11 -1.16 -5.22
CA HIS A 50 -25.75 -1.62 -4.91
C HIS A 50 -25.26 -1.19 -3.52
N CYS A 51 -25.85 -0.16 -2.93
CA CYS A 51 -25.49 0.29 -1.58
C CYS A 51 -26.00 -0.66 -0.48
N SER A 52 -26.92 -1.56 -0.80
CA SER A 52 -27.38 -2.63 0.10
C SER A 52 -26.51 -3.90 0.04
N TRP A 53 -25.60 -3.99 -0.95
CA TRP A 53 -24.81 -5.18 -1.20
C TRP A 53 -23.76 -5.38 -0.12
N ARG A 54 -23.53 -6.64 0.25
CA ARG A 54 -22.49 -7.01 1.21
C ARG A 54 -21.15 -6.39 0.85
N GLY A 55 -20.56 -5.72 1.84
CA GLY A 55 -19.23 -5.14 1.72
C GLY A 55 -19.18 -3.84 0.91
N VAL A 56 -20.29 -3.39 0.32
CA VAL A 56 -20.36 -2.10 -0.38
C VAL A 56 -20.83 -1.04 0.60
N LEU A 57 -20.07 0.03 0.74
CA LEU A 57 -20.46 1.21 1.49
C LEU A 57 -20.50 2.40 0.54
N CYS A 58 -21.65 3.05 0.47
CA CYS A 58 -21.84 4.25 -0.33
C CYS A 58 -21.74 5.53 0.49
N ASP A 59 -21.38 6.62 -0.17
CA ASP A 59 -21.57 7.96 0.36
C ASP A 59 -23.06 8.28 0.54
N ASN A 60 -23.42 8.92 1.65
CA ASN A 60 -24.82 9.12 2.04
C ASN A 60 -25.54 10.26 1.28
N VAL A 61 -24.80 11.05 0.50
CA VAL A 61 -25.37 12.14 -0.31
C VAL A 61 -25.40 11.74 -1.79
N THR A 62 -24.29 11.22 -2.29
CA THR A 62 -24.08 10.94 -3.72
C THR A 62 -24.46 9.52 -4.12
N PHE A 63 -24.60 8.61 -3.15
CA PHE A 63 -24.78 7.16 -3.37
C PHE A 63 -23.66 6.49 -4.19
N ALA A 64 -22.54 7.20 -4.40
CA ALA A 64 -21.35 6.65 -5.02
C ALA A 64 -20.66 5.67 -4.05
N VAL A 65 -20.07 4.62 -4.58
CA VAL A 65 -19.36 3.61 -3.78
C VAL A 65 -18.09 4.22 -3.20
N ALA A 66 -18.07 4.34 -1.88
CA ALA A 66 -17.00 4.97 -1.11
C ALA A 66 -16.05 3.94 -0.49
N ALA A 67 -16.53 2.74 -0.14
CA ALA A 67 -15.65 1.65 0.29
C ALA A 67 -16.15 0.28 -0.17
N LEU A 68 -15.19 -0.60 -0.44
CA LEU A 68 -15.43 -2.01 -0.72
C LEU A 68 -14.65 -2.85 0.29
N ASN A 69 -15.38 -3.56 1.16
CA ASN A 69 -14.80 -4.49 2.14
C ASN A 69 -15.33 -5.90 1.92
N LEU A 70 -14.50 -6.73 1.28
CA LEU A 70 -14.77 -8.14 1.01
C LEU A 70 -13.71 -9.04 1.67
N SER A 71 -13.18 -8.60 2.80
CA SER A 71 -12.15 -9.34 3.53
C SER A 71 -12.67 -10.69 4.06
N GLY A 72 -11.83 -11.73 3.99
CA GLY A 72 -12.10 -12.99 4.69
C GLY A 72 -13.28 -13.78 4.12
N LEU A 73 -13.64 -13.53 2.86
CA LEU A 73 -14.82 -14.10 2.21
C LEU A 73 -14.51 -15.38 1.40
N ASN A 74 -13.26 -15.86 1.44
CA ASN A 74 -12.77 -16.98 0.64
C ASN A 74 -13.05 -16.81 -0.86
N LEU A 75 -12.94 -15.57 -1.36
CA LEU A 75 -13.08 -15.27 -2.78
C LEU A 75 -11.83 -15.74 -3.52
N GLU A 76 -12.02 -16.47 -4.61
CA GLU A 76 -10.96 -16.81 -5.56
C GLU A 76 -11.14 -16.01 -6.86
N GLY A 77 -10.28 -16.23 -7.86
CA GLY A 77 -10.30 -15.50 -9.13
C GLY A 77 -9.40 -14.28 -9.09
N GLU A 78 -9.68 -13.29 -9.94
CA GLU A 78 -8.78 -12.15 -10.16
C GLU A 78 -9.44 -10.83 -9.77
N ILE A 79 -8.63 -9.81 -9.51
CA ILE A 79 -9.11 -8.44 -9.33
C ILE A 79 -9.46 -7.88 -10.72
N SER A 80 -10.75 -7.62 -10.96
CA SER A 80 -11.21 -7.11 -12.26
C SER A 80 -10.68 -5.69 -12.54
N PRO A 81 -10.21 -5.40 -13.76
CA PRO A 81 -9.96 -4.03 -14.24
C PRO A 81 -11.15 -3.07 -14.06
N ALA A 82 -12.38 -3.59 -14.02
CA ALA A 82 -13.59 -2.81 -13.80
C ALA A 82 -13.60 -2.04 -12.46
N VAL A 83 -12.76 -2.44 -11.49
CA VAL A 83 -12.57 -1.67 -10.24
C VAL A 83 -12.18 -0.22 -10.51
N GLY A 84 -11.42 0.04 -11.58
CA GLY A 84 -11.02 1.39 -11.97
C GLY A 84 -12.17 2.30 -12.37
N ALA A 85 -13.37 1.78 -12.62
CA ALA A 85 -14.55 2.60 -12.89
C ALA A 85 -15.12 3.26 -11.61
N LEU A 86 -14.82 2.73 -10.43
CA LEU A 86 -15.33 3.19 -9.13
C LEU A 86 -14.49 4.38 -8.63
N LYS A 87 -14.66 5.56 -9.25
CA LYS A 87 -13.80 6.75 -9.03
C LYS A 87 -13.91 7.37 -7.64
N SER A 88 -15.01 7.13 -6.94
CA SER A 88 -15.27 7.64 -5.59
C SER A 88 -14.77 6.71 -4.47
N LEU A 89 -14.18 5.56 -4.80
CA LEU A 89 -13.62 4.66 -3.79
C LEU A 89 -12.53 5.35 -2.98
N VAL A 90 -12.71 5.33 -1.66
CA VAL A 90 -11.77 5.80 -0.65
C VAL A 90 -11.03 4.62 -0.02
N SER A 91 -11.67 3.44 0.06
CA SER A 91 -11.08 2.25 0.68
C SER A 91 -11.43 0.98 -0.07
N ILE A 92 -10.42 0.15 -0.35
CA ILE A 92 -10.56 -1.22 -0.83
C ILE A 92 -9.88 -2.14 0.18
N ASP A 93 -10.65 -3.07 0.76
CA ASP A 93 -10.18 -4.15 1.62
C ASP A 93 -10.60 -5.50 1.01
N LEU A 94 -9.64 -6.19 0.38
CA LEU A 94 -9.80 -7.53 -0.17
C LEU A 94 -8.93 -8.55 0.58
N LYS A 95 -8.48 -8.23 1.80
CA LYS A 95 -7.49 -9.05 2.50
C LYS A 95 -8.04 -10.43 2.88
N SER A 96 -7.13 -11.40 3.02
CA SER A 96 -7.45 -12.76 3.47
C SER A 96 -8.48 -13.46 2.57
N ASN A 97 -8.17 -13.49 1.28
CA ASN A 97 -8.93 -14.23 0.27
C ASN A 97 -7.97 -15.17 -0.50
N GLY A 98 -8.48 -15.84 -1.53
CA GLY A 98 -7.71 -16.69 -2.44
C GLY A 98 -7.44 -16.03 -3.79
N LEU A 99 -7.42 -14.69 -3.88
CA LEU A 99 -7.29 -13.98 -5.15
C LEU A 99 -5.93 -14.26 -5.82
N THR A 100 -5.95 -14.46 -7.13
CA THR A 100 -4.78 -14.77 -7.98
C THR A 100 -4.61 -13.71 -9.07
N GLY A 101 -3.57 -13.86 -9.88
CA GLY A 101 -3.30 -12.96 -11.00
C GLY A 101 -2.68 -11.63 -10.53
N GLN A 102 -2.54 -10.71 -11.49
CA GLN A 102 -1.86 -9.45 -11.27
C GLN A 102 -2.79 -8.39 -10.65
N ILE A 103 -2.20 -7.41 -9.98
CA ILE A 103 -2.92 -6.18 -9.64
C ILE A 103 -3.15 -5.41 -10.96
N PRO A 104 -4.40 -5.13 -11.37
CA PRO A 104 -4.68 -4.47 -12.65
C PRO A 104 -4.19 -3.02 -12.63
N ASP A 105 -3.71 -2.53 -13.77
CA ASP A 105 -3.25 -1.14 -13.92
C ASP A 105 -4.37 -0.14 -13.62
N GLU A 106 -5.62 -0.51 -13.89
CA GLU A 106 -6.83 0.25 -13.63
C GLU A 106 -7.08 0.50 -12.12
N ILE A 107 -6.35 -0.15 -11.21
CA ILE A 107 -6.39 0.24 -9.79
C ILE A 107 -5.94 1.69 -9.59
N GLY A 108 -4.99 2.17 -10.42
CA GLY A 108 -4.48 3.55 -10.38
C GLY A 108 -5.49 4.60 -10.83
N ASP A 109 -6.64 4.15 -11.31
CA ASP A 109 -7.71 4.95 -11.85
C ASP A 109 -8.77 5.30 -10.78
N CYS A 110 -8.72 4.64 -9.61
CA CYS A 110 -9.50 4.94 -8.41
C CYS A 110 -8.90 6.14 -7.64
N SER A 111 -8.97 7.33 -8.25
CA SER A 111 -8.22 8.52 -7.82
C SER A 111 -8.43 8.97 -6.37
N SER A 112 -9.54 8.60 -5.74
CA SER A 112 -9.90 8.99 -4.37
C SER A 112 -9.37 8.05 -3.28
N ILE A 113 -8.73 6.94 -3.65
CA ILE A 113 -8.31 5.90 -2.68
C ILE A 113 -7.32 6.46 -1.67
N LYS A 114 -7.59 6.17 -0.40
CA LYS A 114 -6.72 6.38 0.75
C LYS A 114 -6.17 5.08 1.33
N THR A 115 -6.94 3.99 1.25
CA THR A 115 -6.56 2.70 1.80
C THR A 115 -6.74 1.61 0.74
N LEU A 116 -5.66 0.87 0.48
CA LEU A 116 -5.67 -0.31 -0.38
C LEU A 116 -5.02 -1.47 0.38
N ASP A 117 -5.84 -2.41 0.84
CA ASP A 117 -5.39 -3.64 1.51
C ASP A 117 -5.75 -4.86 0.65
N LEU A 118 -4.71 -5.46 0.05
CA LEU A 118 -4.79 -6.67 -0.76
C LEU A 118 -4.02 -7.83 -0.10
N SER A 119 -3.72 -7.72 1.21
CA SER A 119 -2.83 -8.64 1.91
C SER A 119 -3.43 -10.04 2.08
N PHE A 120 -2.58 -11.05 2.27
CA PHE A 120 -3.00 -12.45 2.45
C PHE A 120 -3.86 -12.94 1.28
N ASN A 121 -3.30 -12.86 0.08
CA ASN A 121 -3.86 -13.41 -1.16
C ASN A 121 -2.74 -14.18 -1.91
N ASN A 122 -3.01 -14.61 -3.15
CA ASN A 122 -2.07 -15.26 -4.04
C ASN A 122 -1.74 -14.38 -5.26
N LEU A 123 -1.77 -13.05 -5.12
CA LEU A 123 -1.52 -12.11 -6.22
C LEU A 123 -0.08 -12.21 -6.70
N ASP A 124 0.14 -12.17 -8.01
CA ASP A 124 1.45 -12.29 -8.66
C ASP A 124 1.76 -11.10 -9.58
N GLY A 125 2.87 -11.21 -10.32
CA GLY A 125 3.37 -10.11 -11.15
C GLY A 125 4.00 -8.97 -10.35
N ASP A 126 4.28 -7.89 -11.06
CA ASP A 126 4.92 -6.70 -10.49
C ASP A 126 3.88 -5.81 -9.78
N ILE A 127 4.34 -4.95 -8.88
CA ILE A 127 3.51 -3.85 -8.37
C ILE A 127 3.33 -2.83 -9.52
N PRO A 128 2.10 -2.58 -10.02
CA PRO A 128 1.91 -1.74 -11.18
C PRO A 128 2.29 -0.28 -10.89
N PHE A 129 2.95 0.37 -11.86
CA PHE A 129 3.35 1.77 -11.72
C PHE A 129 2.13 2.70 -11.54
N SER A 130 0.95 2.26 -11.99
CA SER A 130 -0.29 3.02 -11.88
C SER A 130 -0.69 3.34 -10.44
N VAL A 131 -0.23 2.56 -9.44
CA VAL A 131 -0.42 2.87 -8.01
C VAL A 131 0.13 4.25 -7.66
N SER A 132 1.17 4.73 -8.35
CA SER A 132 1.72 6.08 -8.16
C SER A 132 0.77 7.22 -8.57
N LYS A 133 -0.30 6.91 -9.30
CA LYS A 133 -1.37 7.87 -9.64
C LYS A 133 -2.30 8.16 -8.46
N LEU A 134 -2.34 7.30 -7.45
CA LEU A 134 -3.23 7.41 -6.29
C LEU A 134 -2.74 8.47 -5.29
N LYS A 135 -2.89 9.74 -5.63
CA LYS A 135 -2.30 10.86 -4.86
C LYS A 135 -2.84 11.02 -3.44
N HIS A 136 -3.99 10.41 -3.14
CA HIS A 136 -4.59 10.39 -1.81
C HIS A 136 -4.22 9.15 -0.99
N LEU A 137 -3.46 8.20 -1.55
CA LEU A 137 -3.12 6.95 -0.87
C LEU A 137 -2.31 7.20 0.40
N GLU A 138 -2.86 6.75 1.53
CA GLU A 138 -2.24 6.84 2.86
C GLU A 138 -1.71 5.48 3.33
N THR A 139 -2.35 4.39 2.91
CA THR A 139 -2.04 3.03 3.36
C THR A 139 -2.10 2.06 2.19
N LEU A 140 -0.96 1.42 1.92
CA LEU A 140 -0.82 0.36 0.92
C LEU A 140 -0.29 -0.90 1.61
N ILE A 141 -1.12 -1.95 1.64
CA ILE A 141 -0.77 -3.23 2.26
C ILE A 141 -0.92 -4.32 1.21
N LEU A 142 0.22 -4.84 0.74
CA LEU A 142 0.32 -5.93 -0.23
C LEU A 142 0.98 -7.18 0.38
N LYS A 143 1.11 -7.19 1.71
CA LYS A 143 1.77 -8.24 2.48
C LYS A 143 1.22 -9.64 2.18
N ASN A 144 2.11 -10.63 2.17
CA ASN A 144 1.77 -12.05 2.07
C ASN A 144 1.00 -12.35 0.78
N ASN A 145 1.70 -12.16 -0.34
CA ASN A 145 1.29 -12.45 -1.71
C ASN A 145 2.47 -13.13 -2.45
N GLN A 146 2.40 -13.23 -3.77
CA GLN A 146 3.42 -13.80 -4.64
C GLN A 146 4.05 -12.73 -5.56
N LEU A 147 4.01 -11.45 -5.18
CA LEU A 147 4.47 -10.34 -6.01
C LEU A 147 5.98 -10.44 -6.26
N VAL A 148 6.38 -10.13 -7.49
CA VAL A 148 7.76 -10.21 -8.00
C VAL A 148 8.22 -8.83 -8.49
N GLY A 149 9.44 -8.77 -9.03
CA GLY A 149 10.00 -7.56 -9.59
C GLY A 149 10.52 -6.59 -8.54
N ALA A 150 10.93 -5.41 -8.98
CA ALA A 150 11.46 -4.36 -8.10
C ALA A 150 10.34 -3.55 -7.46
N ILE A 151 10.60 -3.00 -6.27
CA ILE A 151 9.73 -1.99 -5.67
C ILE A 151 9.74 -0.75 -6.58
N PRO A 152 8.59 -0.27 -7.10
CA PRO A 152 8.57 0.90 -7.95
C PRO A 152 9.04 2.14 -7.20
N SER A 153 10.07 2.82 -7.72
CA SER A 153 10.58 4.07 -7.14
C SER A 153 9.54 5.21 -7.15
N THR A 154 8.50 5.08 -7.96
CA THR A 154 7.37 6.00 -8.02
C THR A 154 6.50 5.96 -6.76
N LEU A 155 6.53 4.89 -5.96
CA LEU A 155 5.83 4.86 -4.66
C LEU A 155 6.37 5.93 -3.70
N SER A 156 7.66 6.27 -3.81
CA SER A 156 8.29 7.33 -3.03
C SER A 156 7.67 8.72 -3.27
N GLN A 157 7.02 8.91 -4.43
CA GLN A 157 6.40 10.18 -4.85
C GLN A 157 4.95 10.34 -4.36
N LEU A 158 4.41 9.37 -3.62
CA LEU A 158 3.07 9.46 -3.05
C LEU A 158 3.09 10.41 -1.84
N PRO A 159 2.43 11.58 -1.92
CA PRO A 159 2.63 12.66 -0.95
C PRO A 159 1.96 12.40 0.40
N ASN A 160 1.10 11.38 0.51
CA ASN A 160 0.33 11.07 1.71
C ASN A 160 0.62 9.67 2.27
N LEU A 161 1.52 8.89 1.66
CA LEU A 161 1.72 7.48 1.99
C LEU A 161 2.42 7.31 3.34
N LYS A 162 1.66 6.91 4.36
CA LYS A 162 2.14 6.71 5.73
C LYS A 162 2.54 5.27 6.00
N ILE A 163 1.81 4.31 5.41
CA ILE A 163 2.02 2.88 5.64
C ILE A 163 2.27 2.19 4.31
N LEU A 164 3.45 1.58 4.19
CA LEU A 164 3.80 0.69 3.08
C LEU A 164 4.21 -0.67 3.66
N ASP A 165 3.35 -1.68 3.50
CA ASP A 165 3.65 -3.06 3.91
C ASP A 165 3.68 -3.98 2.69
N LEU A 166 4.89 -4.36 2.29
CA LEU A 166 5.19 -5.26 1.18
C LEU A 166 5.79 -6.60 1.68
N ALA A 167 5.70 -6.87 2.98
CA ALA A 167 6.31 -8.03 3.59
C ALA A 167 5.81 -9.36 2.99
N GLN A 168 6.65 -10.40 3.03
CA GLN A 168 6.29 -11.75 2.61
C GLN A 168 5.82 -11.81 1.15
N ASN A 169 6.70 -11.39 0.25
CA ASN A 169 6.52 -11.48 -1.19
C ASN A 169 7.81 -12.06 -1.81
N LYS A 170 7.98 -11.94 -3.13
CA LYS A 170 9.18 -12.32 -3.88
C LYS A 170 9.82 -11.10 -4.55
N LEU A 171 9.67 -9.92 -3.95
CA LEU A 171 10.23 -8.67 -4.49
C LEU A 171 11.76 -8.74 -4.47
N SER A 172 12.38 -8.27 -5.54
CA SER A 172 13.82 -8.32 -5.79
C SER A 172 14.41 -6.94 -6.06
N GLY A 173 15.73 -6.85 -6.25
CA GLY A 173 16.40 -5.58 -6.49
C GLY A 173 16.59 -4.76 -5.21
N GLU A 174 17.08 -3.53 -5.38
CA GLU A 174 17.38 -2.64 -4.25
C GLU A 174 16.14 -1.94 -3.69
N ILE A 175 16.20 -1.55 -2.41
CA ILE A 175 15.25 -0.60 -1.83
C ILE A 175 15.42 0.74 -2.57
N PRO A 176 14.37 1.28 -3.24
CA PRO A 176 14.52 2.46 -4.07
C PRO A 176 15.04 3.65 -3.26
N ARG A 177 16.18 4.22 -3.66
CA ARG A 177 16.84 5.29 -2.91
C ARG A 177 15.87 6.45 -2.59
N LEU A 178 14.99 6.79 -3.53
CA LEU A 178 14.01 7.86 -3.38
C LEU A 178 13.07 7.67 -2.18
N ILE A 179 12.85 6.44 -1.70
CA ILE A 179 11.98 6.17 -0.56
C ILE A 179 12.47 6.87 0.71
N TYR A 180 13.78 7.03 0.85
CA TYR A 180 14.38 7.60 2.06
C TYR A 180 14.10 9.10 2.24
N TRP A 181 13.69 9.80 1.18
CA TRP A 181 13.29 11.21 1.24
C TRP A 181 11.78 11.42 1.35
N ASN A 182 11.01 10.35 1.62
CA ASN A 182 9.60 10.51 1.88
C ASN A 182 9.39 11.10 3.29
N GLU A 183 8.80 12.29 3.37
CA GLU A 183 8.63 13.04 4.62
C GLU A 183 7.42 12.57 5.46
N VAL A 184 6.54 11.74 4.89
CA VAL A 184 5.27 11.33 5.53
C VAL A 184 5.23 9.86 5.93
N LEU A 185 6.17 9.05 5.44
CA LEU A 185 6.20 7.61 5.68
C LEU A 185 6.50 7.30 7.16
N GLN A 186 5.66 6.44 7.75
CA GLN A 186 5.69 6.08 9.17
C GLN A 186 6.03 4.61 9.38
N TYR A 187 5.57 3.74 8.48
CA TYR A 187 5.78 2.30 8.54
C TYR A 187 6.26 1.78 7.19
N LEU A 188 7.39 1.07 7.21
CA LEU A 188 7.98 0.42 6.04
C LEU A 188 8.29 -1.04 6.36
N GLY A 189 7.39 -1.92 5.97
CA GLY A 189 7.50 -3.37 6.14
C GLY A 189 7.96 -4.04 4.86
N LEU A 190 9.18 -4.57 4.85
CA LEU A 190 9.81 -5.21 3.69
C LEU A 190 10.31 -6.64 3.97
N ARG A 191 10.04 -7.17 5.17
CA ARG A 191 10.53 -8.48 5.60
C ARG A 191 10.15 -9.61 4.65
N GLY A 192 10.98 -10.63 4.54
CA GLY A 192 10.66 -11.85 3.79
C GLY A 192 10.46 -11.59 2.31
N ASN A 193 11.43 -10.92 1.69
CA ASN A 193 11.52 -10.71 0.26
C ASN A 193 12.91 -11.19 -0.23
N GLN A 194 13.26 -10.87 -1.47
CA GLN A 194 14.56 -11.15 -2.10
C GLN A 194 15.34 -9.85 -2.36
N LEU A 195 15.13 -8.83 -1.51
CA LEU A 195 15.75 -7.52 -1.68
C LEU A 195 17.26 -7.59 -1.49
N GLU A 196 17.99 -6.89 -2.34
CA GLU A 196 19.44 -6.85 -2.39
C GLU A 196 19.96 -5.41 -2.24
N GLY A 197 21.26 -5.21 -2.47
CA GLY A 197 21.93 -3.93 -2.28
C GLY A 197 22.41 -3.74 -0.84
N THR A 198 22.61 -2.49 -0.45
CA THR A 198 23.13 -2.10 0.86
C THR A 198 22.17 -1.20 1.62
N LEU A 199 22.40 -1.10 2.93
CA LEU A 199 21.72 -0.12 3.77
C LEU A 199 22.18 1.30 3.40
N SER A 200 21.25 2.15 2.98
CA SER A 200 21.57 3.52 2.57
C SER A 200 21.90 4.41 3.79
N PRO A 201 22.97 5.23 3.73
CA PRO A 201 23.21 6.28 4.73
C PRO A 201 22.07 7.30 4.83
N ASP A 202 21.28 7.42 3.76
CA ASP A 202 20.12 8.32 3.67
C ASP A 202 18.91 7.79 4.47
N MET A 203 18.94 6.57 5.03
CA MET A 203 17.78 5.99 5.73
C MET A 203 17.27 6.83 6.90
N CYS A 204 18.15 7.64 7.51
CA CYS A 204 17.79 8.52 8.62
C CYS A 204 17.11 9.83 8.15
N GLN A 205 16.93 10.05 6.84
CA GLN A 205 16.11 11.12 6.29
C GLN A 205 14.60 10.85 6.48
N LEU A 206 14.22 9.60 6.78
CA LEU A 206 12.86 9.19 7.13
C LEU A 206 12.49 9.61 8.56
N THR A 207 12.40 10.92 8.78
CA THR A 207 12.19 11.52 10.11
C THR A 207 10.84 11.18 10.75
N GLY A 208 9.85 10.74 9.97
CA GLY A 208 8.55 10.27 10.46
C GLY A 208 8.46 8.75 10.69
N LEU A 209 9.47 7.98 10.27
CA LEU A 209 9.40 6.52 10.27
C LEU A 209 9.70 5.95 11.66
N TRP A 210 8.76 5.15 12.19
CA TRP A 210 8.94 4.48 13.48
C TRP A 210 9.19 2.98 13.33
N TYR A 211 8.79 2.37 12.20
CA TYR A 211 8.97 0.95 11.92
C TYR A 211 9.73 0.73 10.62
N PHE A 212 10.92 0.16 10.72
CA PHE A 212 11.72 -0.28 9.58
C PHE A 212 12.10 -1.75 9.74
N ASP A 213 11.55 -2.60 8.88
CA ASP A 213 11.73 -4.05 8.94
C ASP A 213 12.13 -4.62 7.59
N VAL A 214 13.40 -4.99 7.46
CA VAL A 214 13.98 -5.63 6.28
C VAL A 214 14.44 -7.05 6.60
N LYS A 215 13.88 -7.65 7.65
CA LYS A 215 14.22 -9.01 8.09
C LYS A 215 14.11 -10.02 6.95
N ASN A 216 15.01 -11.00 6.90
CA ASN A 216 14.91 -12.11 5.95
C ASN A 216 14.89 -11.62 4.49
N ASN A 217 15.98 -10.96 4.09
CA ASN A 217 16.28 -10.49 2.74
C ASN A 217 17.75 -10.85 2.41
N SER A 218 18.27 -10.34 1.30
CA SER A 218 19.63 -10.58 0.82
C SER A 218 20.53 -9.34 0.93
N LEU A 219 20.26 -8.42 1.87
CA LEU A 219 21.01 -7.17 2.01
C LEU A 219 22.47 -7.44 2.40
N THR A 220 23.39 -6.69 1.81
CA THR A 220 24.85 -6.82 1.97
C THR A 220 25.48 -5.51 2.45
N GLY A 221 26.81 -5.49 2.61
CA GLY A 221 27.53 -4.31 3.06
C GLY A 221 27.46 -4.12 4.58
N GLU A 222 27.87 -2.94 5.03
CA GLU A 222 27.96 -2.61 6.46
C GLU A 222 26.77 -1.76 6.92
N ILE A 223 26.52 -1.71 8.23
CA ILE A 223 25.59 -0.71 8.80
C ILE A 223 26.26 0.66 8.69
N PRO A 224 25.64 1.68 8.06
CA PRO A 224 26.23 3.01 7.94
C PRO A 224 26.51 3.65 9.30
N ASP A 225 27.64 4.34 9.46
CA ASP A 225 27.96 5.09 10.68
C ASP A 225 26.94 6.20 10.99
N THR A 226 26.17 6.64 10.00
CA THR A 226 25.08 7.60 10.16
C THR A 226 23.85 7.02 10.86
N ILE A 227 23.81 5.70 11.16
CA ILE A 227 22.66 5.04 11.79
C ILE A 227 22.21 5.72 13.08
N GLY A 228 23.13 6.34 13.84
CA GLY A 228 22.80 7.09 15.05
C GLY A 228 21.89 8.31 14.83
N ASN A 229 21.74 8.77 13.58
CA ASN A 229 20.86 9.89 13.22
C ASN A 229 19.40 9.45 13.05
N CYS A 230 19.10 8.15 13.01
CA CYS A 230 17.76 7.60 12.82
C CYS A 230 16.95 7.64 14.13
N THR A 231 16.75 8.84 14.66
CA THR A 231 16.19 9.06 16.00
C THR A 231 14.68 8.82 16.09
N SER A 232 13.98 8.74 14.96
CA SER A 232 12.54 8.45 14.88
C SER A 232 12.20 6.95 15.03
N PHE A 233 13.16 6.07 14.77
CA PHE A 233 12.91 4.63 14.72
C PHE A 233 12.60 4.08 16.11
N GLN A 234 11.51 3.33 16.22
CA GLN A 234 11.16 2.56 17.42
C GLN A 234 11.44 1.07 17.22
N VAL A 235 11.27 0.56 16.00
CA VAL A 235 11.59 -0.81 15.63
C VAL A 235 12.51 -0.79 14.42
N LEU A 236 13.69 -1.39 14.59
CA LEU A 236 14.67 -1.62 13.55
C LEU A 236 15.01 -3.11 13.49
N ASP A 237 14.51 -3.81 12.47
CA ASP A 237 14.81 -5.23 12.25
C ASP A 237 15.62 -5.41 10.96
N LEU A 238 16.91 -5.69 11.14
CA LEU A 238 17.88 -5.99 10.09
C LEU A 238 18.23 -7.49 10.05
N SER A 239 17.54 -8.32 10.82
CA SER A 239 17.93 -9.70 11.04
C SER A 239 17.82 -10.59 9.81
N TYR A 240 18.59 -11.68 9.77
CA TYR A 240 18.58 -12.64 8.67
C TYR A 240 18.86 -11.99 7.30
N ASN A 241 19.99 -11.29 7.21
CA ASN A 241 20.51 -10.73 5.97
C ASN A 241 21.97 -11.20 5.76
N HIS A 242 22.72 -10.55 4.88
CA HIS A 242 24.14 -10.81 4.63
C HIS A 242 25.01 -9.62 5.01
N LEU A 243 24.58 -8.80 5.98
CA LEU A 243 25.33 -7.63 6.45
C LEU A 243 26.65 -8.07 7.11
N THR A 244 27.71 -7.33 6.82
CA THR A 244 29.09 -7.57 7.24
C THR A 244 29.65 -6.40 8.04
N GLY A 245 30.95 -6.43 8.37
CA GLY A 245 31.63 -5.36 9.10
C GLY A 245 31.36 -5.44 10.61
N SER A 246 31.82 -4.42 11.33
CA SER A 246 31.52 -4.26 12.76
C SER A 246 30.22 -3.48 12.96
N ILE A 247 29.50 -3.76 14.04
CA ILE A 247 28.38 -2.92 14.47
C ILE A 247 28.97 -1.55 14.86
N PRO A 248 28.54 -0.43 14.24
CA PRO A 248 29.16 0.87 14.47
C PRO A 248 28.83 1.38 15.88
N PHE A 249 29.77 2.11 16.50
CA PHE A 249 29.56 2.71 17.82
C PHE A 249 28.35 3.65 17.84
N ASN A 250 28.08 4.35 16.74
CA ASN A 250 26.96 5.27 16.63
C ASN A 250 25.58 4.60 16.74
N ILE A 251 25.49 3.27 16.70
CA ILE A 251 24.23 2.55 16.95
C ILE A 251 23.65 2.87 18.33
N GLY A 252 24.49 3.22 19.30
CA GLY A 252 24.07 3.60 20.65
C GLY A 252 23.28 4.91 20.75
N PHE A 253 23.24 5.71 19.68
CA PHE A 253 22.45 6.95 19.62
C PHE A 253 21.01 6.74 19.14
N LEU A 254 20.69 5.54 18.65
CA LEU A 254 19.31 5.18 18.29
C LEU A 254 18.39 5.25 19.51
N GLN A 255 17.14 5.63 19.28
CA GLN A 255 16.06 5.64 20.28
C GLN A 255 15.08 4.48 20.08
N VAL A 256 15.58 3.36 19.56
CA VAL A 256 14.78 2.17 19.25
C VAL A 256 14.39 1.40 20.51
N ALA A 257 13.15 0.91 20.54
CA ALA A 257 12.66 -0.04 21.53
C ALA A 257 13.05 -1.49 21.17
N THR A 258 13.08 -1.81 19.88
CA THR A 258 13.48 -3.12 19.36
C THR A 258 14.56 -2.97 18.31
N LEU A 259 15.70 -3.62 18.54
CA LEU A 259 16.81 -3.73 17.60
C LEU A 259 17.10 -5.21 17.36
N SER A 260 16.96 -5.67 16.11
CA SER A 260 17.38 -7.03 15.75
C SER A 260 18.43 -7.03 14.65
N LEU A 261 19.56 -7.69 14.95
CA LEU A 261 20.75 -7.80 14.11
C LEU A 261 21.17 -9.26 13.88
N GLN A 262 20.56 -10.22 14.59
CA GLN A 262 20.83 -11.66 14.47
C GLN A 262 20.81 -12.19 13.04
N GLY A 263 21.51 -13.30 12.80
CA GLY A 263 21.48 -13.97 11.49
C GLY A 263 22.16 -13.18 10.37
N ASN A 264 23.09 -12.29 10.72
CA ASN A 264 23.98 -11.59 9.78
C ASN A 264 25.42 -12.13 9.88
N ARG A 265 26.34 -11.52 9.13
CA ARG A 265 27.77 -11.87 9.09
C ARG A 265 28.63 -10.79 9.78
N PHE A 266 28.09 -10.17 10.83
CA PHE A 266 28.81 -9.16 11.61
C PHE A 266 30.05 -9.75 12.28
N THR A 267 31.07 -8.91 12.42
CA THR A 267 32.36 -9.21 13.05
C THR A 267 32.68 -8.19 14.13
N GLY A 268 33.76 -8.39 14.88
CA GLY A 268 34.15 -7.50 15.96
C GLY A 268 33.27 -7.61 17.21
N PRO A 269 33.55 -6.79 18.23
CA PRO A 269 32.80 -6.83 19.49
C PRO A 269 31.44 -6.13 19.36
N ILE A 270 30.50 -6.51 20.22
CA ILE A 270 29.28 -5.73 20.46
C ILE A 270 29.68 -4.40 21.10
N PRO A 271 29.33 -3.22 20.53
CA PRO A 271 29.65 -1.93 21.12
C PRO A 271 29.06 -1.79 22.52
N SER A 272 29.89 -1.47 23.51
CA SER A 272 29.46 -1.32 24.92
C SER A 272 28.41 -0.23 25.12
N VAL A 273 28.36 0.75 24.22
CA VAL A 273 27.35 1.83 24.19
C VAL A 273 25.92 1.30 24.00
N ILE A 274 25.73 0.09 23.45
CA ILE A 274 24.40 -0.54 23.39
C ILE A 274 23.81 -0.72 24.80
N GLY A 275 24.65 -1.00 25.80
CA GLY A 275 24.23 -1.09 27.20
C GLY A 275 23.78 0.24 27.81
N LEU A 276 23.95 1.36 27.12
CA LEU A 276 23.54 2.70 27.53
C LEU A 276 22.26 3.18 26.81
N MET A 277 21.72 2.40 25.88
CA MET A 277 20.52 2.75 25.12
C MET A 277 19.28 2.68 26.04
N GLN A 278 18.75 3.83 26.44
CA GLN A 278 17.66 3.91 27.42
C GLN A 278 16.31 3.41 26.89
N ALA A 279 16.07 3.58 25.59
CA ALA A 279 14.82 3.16 24.95
C ALA A 279 14.79 1.64 24.65
N LEU A 280 15.95 0.98 24.60
CA LEU A 280 16.09 -0.39 24.11
C LEU A 280 15.50 -1.40 25.10
N ALA A 281 14.40 -2.04 24.69
CA ALA A 281 13.74 -3.09 25.45
C ALA A 281 14.09 -4.50 24.95
N VAL A 282 14.32 -4.65 23.64
CA VAL A 282 14.59 -5.93 22.99
C VAL A 282 15.79 -5.81 22.06
N LEU A 283 16.83 -6.62 22.33
CA LEU A 283 17.99 -6.78 21.48
C LEU A 283 18.10 -8.26 21.08
N ILE A 284 18.10 -8.54 19.77
CA ILE A 284 18.22 -9.91 19.24
C ILE A 284 19.27 -10.00 18.13
#